data_AF-A0A7J2RC80-F1
#
_entry.id   AF-A0A7J2RC80-F1
#
_cell.length_a   1.000
_cell.length_b   1.000
_cell.length_c   1.000
_cell.angle_alpha   90.00
_cell.angle_beta   90.00
_cell.angle_gamma   90.00
#
_symmetry.space_group_name_H-M   'P 1'
#
loop_
_entity.id
_entity.type
_entity.pdbx_description
1 polymer ?
#
loop_
_entity_poly.entity_id
_entity_poly.type
_entity_poly.pdbx_seq_one_letter_code
_entity_poly.pdbx_strand_id
1 'polypeptide(L)'
;MSTYYKSRIGYIIEDFQDKKFDFETIRKEVLDKLNEISHKQVFWKTLKELSMTLTITSPDVAALMAYPKIKSHEFTATVEDVANRVKNSITIVADKIAHTINYYSHLKRNISLQHEIKYTEDDLDNSQRIDILTMNFIANNLGIKDVIAFYNLCDLNEFCFAKSVKIEFHAIKKGTTKAVSIISSDLKKKELTEVQNFLTVEDSKILQHPAFFKILKNYMFPEGYRSRAEITLDIAQESLIPKKRRTIVYDSGRKAKFHEVLTNITPFTRYLQIIKENNISGIYLSVRSTNEEILYLVIDIDVPSVFFKMFPKQIVWDLVLNFADALKPIVSRLGLPAFKINYSGSKGIHIYWALEPQAISDFEKRVNLPELSSSSIPGMRTLKREKISSINDAFKFTKTLLQAILLHTVYQGKIKIPQDIIQKLKVYHPYQIFRLSPDSKNCISILLDTSSQAKGVFRLFSPHPSSRRVSIPLSNFNTEGVVLEKYRNYQNVLNDAKIENVLEQFEKNEIDLYL
;
A
#
# COMPACT_ATOMS: atom_id res chain seq x y z
N MET A 1 -0.67 -32.10 17.48
CA MET A 1 -1.25 -31.86 16.13
C MET A 1 -0.88 -30.45 15.68
N SER A 2 0.41 -30.19 15.48
CA SER A 2 1.21 -30.22 14.25
C SER A 2 0.98 -29.00 13.33
N THR A 3 2.03 -28.19 13.22
CA THR A 3 2.20 -27.11 12.22
C THR A 3 1.95 -27.57 10.78
N TYR A 4 2.04 -28.88 10.52
CA TYR A 4 1.72 -29.53 9.26
C TYR A 4 0.21 -29.46 8.89
N TYR A 5 -0.67 -29.55 9.89
CA TYR A 5 -2.12 -29.39 9.69
C TYR A 5 -2.46 -27.93 9.35
N LYS A 6 -1.92 -26.98 10.12
CA LYS A 6 -2.10 -25.54 9.86
C LYS A 6 -1.54 -25.10 8.50
N SER A 7 -0.42 -25.65 8.05
CA SER A 7 0.15 -25.31 6.74
C SER A 7 -0.70 -25.84 5.59
N ARG A 8 -1.25 -27.06 5.69
CA ARG A 8 -2.17 -27.61 4.66
C ARG A 8 -3.46 -26.82 4.53
N ILE A 9 -4.08 -26.45 5.66
CA ILE A 9 -5.27 -25.58 5.66
C ILE A 9 -4.93 -24.21 5.07
N GLY A 10 -3.76 -23.66 5.41
CA GLY A 10 -3.28 -22.39 4.84
C GLY A 10 -3.28 -22.39 3.31
N TYR A 11 -2.74 -23.44 2.68
CA TYR A 11 -2.72 -23.55 1.22
C TYR A 11 -4.12 -23.70 0.59
N ILE A 12 -5.02 -24.45 1.22
CA ILE A 12 -6.41 -24.60 0.74
C ILE A 12 -7.12 -23.25 0.77
N ILE A 13 -6.92 -22.49 1.85
CA ILE A 13 -7.52 -21.17 2.04
C ILE A 13 -6.92 -20.15 1.05
N GLU A 14 -5.61 -20.17 0.80
CA GLU A 14 -4.96 -19.31 -0.20
C GLU A 14 -5.53 -19.52 -1.61
N ASP A 15 -5.65 -20.77 -2.07
CA ASP A 15 -6.23 -21.07 -3.39
C ASP A 15 -7.71 -20.63 -3.47
N PHE A 16 -8.43 -20.55 -2.35
CA PHE A 16 -9.81 -20.05 -2.32
C PHE A 16 -9.91 -18.51 -2.44
N GLN A 17 -8.83 -17.80 -2.11
CA GLN A 17 -8.71 -16.35 -2.27
C GLN A 17 -8.49 -15.90 -3.72
N ASP A 18 -8.29 -16.85 -4.64
CA ASP A 18 -8.21 -16.59 -6.09
C ASP A 18 -9.54 -16.16 -6.69
N LYS A 19 -10.61 -16.11 -5.90
CA LYS A 19 -11.90 -15.50 -6.27
C LYS A 19 -12.16 -14.23 -5.49
N LYS A 20 -12.66 -13.20 -6.16
CA LYS A 20 -13.09 -11.94 -5.54
C LYS A 20 -14.47 -11.52 -6.00
N PHE A 21 -15.17 -10.80 -5.13
CA PHE A 21 -16.41 -10.12 -5.50
C PHE A 21 -16.09 -8.95 -6.44
N ASP A 22 -16.89 -8.79 -7.50
CA ASP A 22 -16.70 -7.75 -8.53
C ASP A 22 -17.22 -6.38 -8.06
N PHE A 23 -16.42 -5.71 -7.23
CA PHE A 23 -16.75 -4.38 -6.71
C PHE A 23 -16.63 -3.28 -7.75
N GLU A 24 -15.78 -3.42 -8.77
CA GLU A 24 -15.55 -2.35 -9.75
C GLU A 24 -16.76 -2.15 -10.65
N THR A 25 -17.40 -3.24 -11.11
CA THR A 25 -18.63 -3.15 -11.90
C THR A 25 -19.74 -2.48 -11.10
N ILE A 26 -19.97 -2.92 -9.85
CA ILE A 26 -21.00 -2.31 -8.99
C ILE A 26 -20.65 -0.87 -8.62
N ARG A 27 -19.37 -0.56 -8.41
CA ARG A 27 -18.92 0.82 -8.21
C ARG A 27 -19.33 1.69 -9.40
N LYS A 28 -19.14 1.26 -10.63
CA LYS A 28 -19.54 2.03 -11.82
C LYS A 28 -21.05 2.31 -11.80
N GLU A 29 -21.88 1.29 -11.58
CA GLU A 29 -23.34 1.45 -11.48
C GLU A 29 -23.76 2.41 -10.35
N VAL A 30 -23.10 2.30 -9.20
CA VAL A 30 -23.28 3.20 -8.06
C VAL A 30 -22.91 4.63 -8.42
N LEU A 31 -21.75 4.83 -9.04
CA LEU A 31 -21.29 6.14 -9.47
C LEU A 31 -22.23 6.77 -10.50
N ASP A 32 -22.70 6.01 -11.49
CA ASP A 32 -23.57 6.53 -12.55
C ASP A 32 -24.90 7.03 -11.96
N LYS A 33 -25.56 6.24 -11.10
CA LYS A 33 -26.79 6.67 -10.42
C LYS A 33 -26.58 7.84 -9.46
N LEU A 34 -25.47 7.85 -8.72
CA LEU A 34 -25.13 8.97 -7.85
C LEU A 34 -24.80 10.24 -8.66
N ASN A 35 -24.20 10.10 -9.84
CA ASN A 35 -23.94 11.20 -10.77
C ASN A 35 -25.24 11.76 -11.34
N GLU A 36 -26.18 10.92 -11.79
CA GLU A 36 -27.53 11.36 -12.22
C GLU A 36 -28.24 12.19 -11.14
N ILE A 37 -28.13 11.75 -9.88
CA ILE A 37 -28.60 12.48 -8.71
C ILE A 37 -27.86 13.82 -8.56
N SER A 38 -26.54 13.83 -8.74
CA SER A 38 -25.71 15.03 -8.57
C SER A 38 -25.90 16.10 -9.66
N HIS A 39 -26.15 15.70 -10.91
CA HIS A 39 -26.42 16.60 -12.03
C HIS A 39 -27.74 17.35 -11.82
N LYS A 40 -28.62 16.81 -10.98
CA LYS A 40 -29.73 17.54 -10.36
C LYS A 40 -29.24 18.12 -9.04
N GLN A 41 -28.40 19.17 -9.06
CA GLN A 41 -27.88 19.82 -7.82
C GLN A 41 -28.96 20.11 -6.77
N VAL A 42 -30.17 20.43 -7.22
CA VAL A 42 -31.37 20.61 -6.38
C VAL A 42 -31.70 19.33 -5.59
N PHE A 43 -31.63 18.16 -6.22
CA PHE A 43 -31.93 16.88 -5.59
C PHE A 43 -30.94 16.51 -4.48
N TRP A 44 -29.62 16.66 -4.68
CA TRP A 44 -28.65 16.44 -3.59
C TRP A 44 -28.93 17.35 -2.39
N LYS A 45 -29.24 18.64 -2.66
CA LYS A 45 -29.65 19.59 -1.63
C LYS A 45 -30.98 19.23 -0.95
N THR A 46 -31.82 18.40 -1.57
CA THR A 46 -33.05 17.87 -0.95
C THR A 46 -32.84 16.61 -0.13
N LEU A 47 -31.67 15.97 -0.19
CA LEU A 47 -31.36 14.81 0.63
C LEU A 47 -31.05 15.24 2.07
N LYS A 48 -31.65 14.53 3.03
CA LYS A 48 -31.30 14.61 4.44
C LYS A 48 -30.15 13.64 4.74
N GLU A 49 -30.30 12.41 4.29
CA GLU A 49 -29.40 11.31 4.60
C GLU A 49 -29.27 10.38 3.39
N LEU A 50 -28.06 9.86 3.20
CA LEU A 50 -27.77 8.73 2.33
C LEU A 50 -27.22 7.62 3.21
N SER A 51 -27.80 6.43 3.16
CA SER A 51 -27.36 5.26 3.91
C SER A 51 -26.77 4.24 2.95
N MET A 52 -25.67 3.62 3.35
CA MET A 52 -25.03 2.51 2.67
C MET A 52 -25.04 1.30 3.58
N THR A 53 -25.63 0.20 3.12
CA THR A 53 -25.71 -1.06 3.86
C THR A 53 -24.93 -2.14 3.11
N LEU A 54 -24.07 -2.84 3.84
CA LEU A 54 -23.38 -4.04 3.38
C LEU A 54 -23.90 -5.22 4.18
N THR A 55 -24.51 -6.19 3.49
CA THR A 55 -24.99 -7.43 4.08
C THR A 55 -24.09 -8.56 3.62
N ILE A 56 -23.43 -9.23 4.57
CA ILE A 56 -22.40 -10.22 4.29
C ILE A 56 -22.83 -11.54 4.93
N THR A 57 -23.01 -12.58 4.11
CA THR A 57 -23.42 -13.91 4.57
C THR A 57 -22.23 -14.85 4.58
N SER A 58 -21.96 -15.48 5.72
CA SER A 58 -20.80 -16.35 5.93
C SER A 58 -21.18 -17.71 6.54
N PRO A 59 -20.42 -18.78 6.26
CA PRO A 59 -19.35 -18.95 5.24
C PRO A 59 -19.86 -19.51 3.88
N ASP A 60 -19.02 -19.48 2.83
CA ASP A 60 -19.32 -20.07 1.51
C ASP A 60 -19.16 -21.61 1.50
N VAL A 61 -20.06 -22.30 2.22
CA VAL A 61 -20.02 -23.77 2.43
C VAL A 61 -20.04 -24.54 1.10
N ALA A 62 -20.82 -24.08 0.11
CA ALA A 62 -20.93 -24.76 -1.18
C ALA A 62 -19.60 -24.76 -1.94
N ALA A 63 -18.90 -23.62 -1.96
CA ALA A 63 -17.59 -23.55 -2.60
C ALA A 63 -16.52 -24.32 -1.80
N LEU A 64 -16.63 -24.41 -0.46
CA LEU A 64 -15.79 -25.30 0.34
C LEU A 64 -16.02 -26.78 -0.01
N MET A 65 -17.27 -27.22 -0.13
CA MET A 65 -17.58 -28.61 -0.53
C MET A 65 -17.09 -28.93 -1.95
N ALA A 66 -17.11 -27.96 -2.86
CA ALA A 66 -16.60 -28.12 -4.22
C ALA A 66 -15.07 -28.17 -4.30
N TYR A 67 -14.35 -27.88 -3.21
CA TYR A 67 -12.90 -27.77 -3.23
C TYR A 67 -12.23 -29.15 -3.13
N PRO A 68 -11.53 -29.62 -4.19
CA PRO A 68 -11.14 -31.03 -4.33
C PRO A 68 -10.08 -31.50 -3.32
N LYS A 69 -9.42 -30.57 -2.61
CA LYS A 69 -8.36 -30.89 -1.63
C LYS A 69 -8.86 -30.93 -0.18
N ILE A 70 -10.13 -30.61 0.10
CA ILE A 70 -10.67 -30.68 1.48
C ILE A 70 -11.12 -32.11 1.76
N LYS A 71 -10.48 -32.77 2.73
CA LYS A 71 -10.90 -34.10 3.18
C LYS A 71 -12.09 -33.98 4.12
N SER A 72 -12.93 -35.01 4.16
CA SER A 72 -14.16 -35.02 5.00
C SER A 72 -13.88 -34.72 6.49
N HIS A 73 -12.82 -35.28 7.07
CA HIS A 73 -12.43 -35.03 8.46
C HIS A 73 -11.80 -33.65 8.70
N GLU A 74 -11.46 -32.90 7.65
CA GLU A 74 -10.90 -31.55 7.73
C GLU A 74 -11.98 -30.47 7.50
N PHE A 75 -13.19 -30.87 7.08
CA PHE A 75 -14.22 -29.96 6.60
C PHE A 75 -14.72 -29.00 7.69
N THR A 76 -15.15 -29.51 8.85
CA THR A 76 -15.67 -28.68 9.96
C THR A 76 -14.66 -27.63 10.40
N ALA A 77 -13.41 -28.04 10.63
CA ALA A 77 -12.35 -27.11 11.03
C ALA A 77 -12.04 -26.06 9.94
N THR A 78 -12.15 -26.44 8.67
CA THR A 78 -11.97 -25.48 7.55
C THR A 78 -13.12 -24.47 7.52
N VAL A 79 -14.36 -24.92 7.67
CA VAL A 79 -15.55 -24.05 7.76
C VAL A 79 -15.43 -23.07 8.92
N GLU A 80 -15.00 -23.54 10.09
CA GLU A 80 -14.76 -22.70 11.27
C GLU A 80 -13.66 -21.66 11.04
N ASP A 81 -12.52 -22.03 10.44
CA ASP A 81 -11.43 -21.08 10.15
C ASP A 81 -11.89 -20.00 9.15
N VAL A 82 -12.63 -20.39 8.12
CA VAL A 82 -13.18 -19.48 7.10
C VAL A 82 -14.19 -18.51 7.73
N ALA A 83 -15.14 -19.01 8.54
CA ALA A 83 -16.10 -18.18 9.24
C ALA A 83 -15.40 -17.18 10.19
N ASN A 84 -14.40 -17.64 10.94
CA ASN A 84 -13.61 -16.79 11.82
C ASN A 84 -12.81 -15.72 11.06
N ARG A 85 -12.25 -16.05 9.88
CA ARG A 85 -11.56 -15.07 9.02
C ARG A 85 -12.51 -13.98 8.54
N VAL A 86 -13.67 -14.34 8.00
CA VAL A 86 -14.66 -13.34 7.56
C VAL A 86 -15.11 -12.47 8.73
N LYS A 87 -15.48 -13.08 9.87
CA LYS A 87 -15.85 -12.37 11.10
C LYS A 87 -14.78 -11.36 11.49
N ASN A 88 -13.52 -11.80 11.57
CA ASN A 88 -12.42 -10.93 11.99
C ASN A 88 -12.19 -9.80 10.98
N SER A 89 -12.24 -10.09 9.68
CA SER A 89 -12.13 -9.07 8.63
C SER A 89 -13.23 -8.02 8.72
N ILE A 90 -14.49 -8.42 8.93
CA ILE A 90 -15.62 -7.50 9.08
C ILE A 90 -15.42 -6.60 10.30
N THR A 91 -15.11 -7.19 11.46
CA THR A 91 -14.86 -6.42 12.68
C THR A 91 -13.69 -5.47 12.50
N ILE A 92 -12.57 -5.92 11.92
CA ILE A 92 -11.40 -5.08 11.66
C ILE A 92 -11.76 -3.91 10.74
N VAL A 93 -12.50 -4.15 9.66
CA VAL A 93 -12.96 -3.11 8.73
C VAL A 93 -13.88 -2.11 9.45
N ALA A 94 -14.86 -2.61 10.21
CA ALA A 94 -15.80 -1.77 10.95
C ALA A 94 -15.10 -0.90 11.99
N ASP A 95 -14.20 -1.48 12.79
CA ASP A 95 -13.43 -0.78 13.83
C ASP A 95 -12.51 0.29 13.23
N LYS A 96 -11.84 -0.02 12.12
CA LYS A 96 -10.99 0.94 11.40
C LYS A 96 -11.79 2.13 10.86
N ILE A 97 -12.95 1.86 10.26
CA ILE A 97 -13.83 2.91 9.74
C ILE A 97 -14.39 3.75 10.90
N ALA A 98 -14.87 3.12 11.97
CA ALA A 98 -15.37 3.80 13.17
C ALA A 98 -14.30 4.68 13.81
N HIS A 99 -13.07 4.17 13.93
CA HIS A 99 -11.94 4.93 14.44
C HIS A 99 -11.67 6.16 13.58
N THR A 100 -11.62 5.98 12.25
CA THR A 100 -11.40 7.06 11.28
C THR A 100 -12.49 8.14 11.40
N ILE A 101 -13.77 7.73 11.43
CA ILE A 101 -14.91 8.66 11.61
C ILE A 101 -14.75 9.46 12.90
N ASN A 102 -14.46 8.79 14.01
CA ASN A 102 -14.34 9.42 15.32
C ASN A 102 -13.10 10.32 15.46
N TYR A 103 -12.04 10.03 14.70
CA TYR A 103 -10.79 10.78 14.73
C TYR A 103 -10.94 12.19 14.13
N TYR A 104 -11.69 12.34 13.04
CA TYR A 104 -11.88 13.63 12.37
C TYR A 104 -13.23 14.25 12.75
N SER A 105 -13.19 15.44 13.36
CA SER A 105 -14.39 16.12 13.88
C SER A 105 -15.47 16.34 12.82
N HIS A 106 -15.10 16.62 11.57
CA HIS A 106 -16.05 16.73 10.46
C HIS A 106 -16.73 15.40 10.17
N LEU A 107 -15.98 14.29 10.13
CA LEU A 107 -16.54 12.98 9.82
C LEU A 107 -17.46 12.51 10.95
N LYS A 108 -17.03 12.64 12.21
CA LYS A 108 -17.83 12.29 13.40
C LYS A 108 -19.20 12.95 13.44
N ARG A 109 -19.32 14.19 12.95
CA ARG A 109 -20.59 14.93 12.93
C ARG A 109 -21.52 14.51 11.80
N ASN A 110 -21.00 13.87 10.76
CA ASN A 110 -21.71 13.67 9.50
C ASN A 110 -21.80 12.22 9.04
N ILE A 111 -21.11 11.30 9.71
CA ILE A 111 -21.10 9.88 9.40
C ILE A 111 -21.33 9.10 10.69
N SER A 112 -22.27 8.16 10.66
CA SER A 112 -22.39 7.13 11.69
C SER A 112 -22.22 5.74 11.09
N LEU A 113 -21.70 4.81 11.88
CA LEU A 113 -21.53 3.41 11.50
C LEU A 113 -22.24 2.54 12.54
N GLN A 114 -23.00 1.56 12.07
CA GLN A 114 -23.65 0.53 12.88
C GLN A 114 -23.23 -0.85 12.33
N HIS A 115 -23.02 -1.80 13.24
CA HIS A 115 -22.73 -3.20 12.91
C HIS A 115 -23.73 -4.08 13.67
N GLU A 116 -24.55 -4.80 12.93
CA GLU A 116 -25.54 -5.75 13.45
C GLU A 116 -25.16 -7.18 13.00
N ILE A 117 -25.38 -8.17 13.89
CA ILE A 117 -25.12 -9.58 13.61
C ILE A 117 -26.44 -10.33 13.76
N LYS A 118 -26.80 -11.12 12.74
CA LYS A 118 -27.98 -11.99 12.69
C LYS A 118 -27.56 -13.42 12.36
N TYR A 119 -28.41 -14.38 12.72
CA TYR A 119 -28.28 -15.79 12.32
C TYR A 119 -29.55 -16.19 11.58
N THR A 120 -29.43 -17.03 10.54
CA THR A 120 -30.59 -17.46 9.74
C THR A 120 -31.55 -18.37 10.49
N GLU A 121 -31.05 -19.12 11.47
CA GLU A 121 -31.80 -20.05 12.32
C GLU A 121 -31.19 -20.03 13.73
N ASP A 122 -31.99 -20.35 14.75
CA ASP A 122 -31.52 -20.42 16.15
C ASP A 122 -30.75 -21.72 16.47
N ASP A 123 -30.71 -22.67 15.53
CA ASP A 123 -30.08 -23.98 15.70
C ASP A 123 -28.63 -23.99 15.16
N LEU A 124 -27.69 -24.45 15.99
CA LEU A 124 -26.24 -24.23 15.81
C LEU A 124 -25.65 -24.91 14.57
N ASP A 125 -26.25 -26.00 14.09
CA ASP A 125 -25.64 -26.86 13.06
C ASP A 125 -25.87 -26.36 11.62
N ASN A 126 -26.88 -25.53 11.36
CA ASN A 126 -27.20 -25.00 10.03
C ASN A 126 -27.30 -23.46 9.96
N SER A 127 -27.13 -22.76 11.08
CA SER A 127 -27.22 -21.30 11.11
C SER A 127 -26.11 -20.63 10.27
N GLN A 128 -26.52 -19.76 9.34
CA GLN A 128 -25.61 -18.86 8.63
C GLN A 128 -25.53 -17.54 9.37
N ARG A 129 -24.30 -17.09 9.63
CA ARG A 129 -24.04 -15.77 10.21
C ARG A 129 -24.18 -14.71 9.12
N ILE A 130 -25.00 -13.70 9.40
CA ILE A 130 -25.21 -12.53 8.57
C ILE A 130 -24.72 -11.30 9.33
N ASP A 131 -23.71 -10.63 8.79
CA ASP A 131 -23.22 -9.35 9.30
C ASP A 131 -23.80 -8.21 8.45
N ILE A 132 -24.33 -7.19 9.10
CA ILE A 132 -24.91 -6.01 8.45
C ILE A 132 -24.13 -4.78 8.93
N LEU A 133 -23.38 -4.16 8.03
CA LEU A 133 -22.71 -2.88 8.26
C LEU A 133 -23.52 -1.75 7.62
N THR A 134 -24.02 -0.82 8.42
CA THR A 134 -24.78 0.34 7.93
C THR A 134 -24.02 1.63 8.22
N MET A 135 -23.67 2.37 7.18
CA MET A 135 -23.11 3.71 7.26
C MET A 135 -24.12 4.75 6.83
N ASN A 136 -24.42 5.71 7.71
CA ASN A 136 -25.34 6.81 7.41
C ASN A 136 -24.54 8.10 7.21
N PHE A 137 -24.80 8.80 6.11
CA PHE A 137 -24.11 10.01 5.68
C PHE A 137 -25.09 11.19 5.66
N ILE A 138 -24.78 12.25 6.41
CA ILE A 138 -25.54 13.51 6.39
C ILE A 138 -25.20 14.28 5.11
N ALA A 139 -26.09 14.18 4.11
CA ALA A 139 -25.85 14.67 2.75
C ALA A 139 -25.67 16.20 2.64
N ASN A 140 -26.20 16.97 3.60
CA ASN A 140 -26.07 18.43 3.61
C ASN A 140 -24.62 18.92 3.74
N ASN A 141 -23.76 18.11 4.37
CA ASN A 141 -22.41 18.51 4.75
C ASN A 141 -21.32 17.65 4.08
N LEU A 142 -21.71 16.60 3.37
CA LEU A 142 -20.79 15.69 2.69
C LEU A 142 -21.02 15.76 1.18
N GLY A 143 -19.92 15.72 0.43
CA GLY A 143 -19.99 15.55 -1.02
C GLY A 143 -20.17 14.08 -1.37
N ILE A 144 -20.66 13.82 -2.58
CA ILE A 144 -20.78 12.44 -3.08
C ILE A 144 -19.45 11.69 -3.08
N LYS A 145 -18.34 12.40 -3.33
CA LYS A 145 -16.97 11.85 -3.29
C LYS A 145 -16.59 11.32 -1.91
N ASP A 146 -17.17 11.85 -0.83
CA ASP A 146 -16.94 11.34 0.53
C ASP A 146 -17.59 9.99 0.72
N VAL A 147 -18.85 9.87 0.31
CA VAL A 147 -19.60 8.61 0.37
C VAL A 147 -18.89 7.54 -0.45
N ILE A 148 -18.45 7.87 -1.66
CA ILE A 148 -17.69 6.97 -2.53
C ILE A 148 -16.35 6.56 -1.90
N ALA A 149 -15.67 7.48 -1.21
CA ALA A 149 -14.42 7.16 -0.54
C ALA A 149 -14.63 6.17 0.61
N PHE A 150 -15.65 6.36 1.44
CA PHE A 150 -16.00 5.44 2.54
C PHE A 150 -16.52 4.10 2.03
N TYR A 151 -17.28 4.08 0.93
CA TYR A 151 -17.63 2.84 0.24
C TYR A 151 -16.39 2.01 -0.12
N ASN A 152 -15.33 2.66 -0.60
CA ASN A 152 -14.08 2.00 -0.95
C ASN A 152 -13.20 1.62 0.25
N LEU A 153 -13.51 2.12 1.45
CA LEU A 153 -12.79 1.76 2.69
C LEU A 153 -13.22 0.41 3.25
N CYS A 154 -14.44 -0.01 2.93
CA CYS A 154 -14.79 -1.40 3.08
C CYS A 154 -13.91 -2.15 2.08
N ASP A 155 -12.77 -2.68 2.54
CA ASP A 155 -11.93 -3.56 1.73
C ASP A 155 -12.66 -4.88 1.57
N LEU A 156 -13.66 -4.84 0.71
CA LEU A 156 -14.58 -5.92 0.53
C LEU A 156 -13.89 -7.13 -0.15
N ASN A 157 -12.63 -6.99 -0.59
CA ASN A 157 -11.80 -8.10 -1.04
C ASN A 157 -11.42 -9.05 0.10
N GLU A 158 -11.37 -8.57 1.34
CA GLU A 158 -11.17 -9.42 2.52
C GLU A 158 -12.36 -10.38 2.73
N PHE A 159 -13.49 -10.11 2.08
CA PHE A 159 -14.70 -10.92 2.15
C PHE A 159 -14.79 -11.97 1.06
N CYS A 160 -13.70 -12.29 0.34
CA CYS A 160 -13.65 -13.36 -0.68
C CYS A 160 -14.20 -14.72 -0.18
N PHE A 161 -14.13 -14.96 1.13
CA PHE A 161 -14.63 -16.15 1.82
C PHE A 161 -16.14 -16.14 2.13
N ALA A 162 -16.82 -15.01 1.94
CA ALA A 162 -18.26 -14.90 2.15
C ALA A 162 -19.01 -15.61 1.00
N LYS A 163 -20.19 -16.14 1.32
CA LYS A 163 -21.11 -16.78 0.36
C LYS A 163 -21.73 -15.74 -0.56
N SER A 164 -22.16 -14.62 0.03
CA SER A 164 -22.71 -13.48 -0.68
C SER A 164 -22.35 -12.21 0.05
N VAL A 165 -22.23 -11.15 -0.74
CA VAL A 165 -22.15 -9.78 -0.26
C VAL A 165 -23.18 -9.00 -1.06
N LYS A 166 -24.05 -8.28 -0.36
CA LYS A 166 -25.05 -7.39 -0.96
C LYS A 166 -24.77 -5.97 -0.53
N ILE A 167 -24.90 -5.04 -1.48
CA ILE A 167 -24.69 -3.61 -1.25
C ILE A 167 -25.98 -2.86 -1.57
N GLU A 168 -26.43 -2.05 -0.63
CA GLU A 168 -27.65 -1.26 -0.78
C GLU A 168 -27.39 0.21 -0.44
N PHE A 169 -27.94 1.10 -1.25
CA PHE A 169 -27.96 2.53 -0.99
C PHE A 169 -29.40 3.02 -0.85
N HIS A 170 -29.67 3.72 0.25
CA HIS A 170 -30.98 4.27 0.56
C HIS A 170 -30.88 5.77 0.80
N ALA A 171 -31.79 6.56 0.23
CA ALA A 171 -31.87 8.00 0.45
C ALA A 171 -33.11 8.37 1.26
N ILE A 172 -32.94 9.31 2.18
CA ILE A 172 -34.04 9.96 2.89
C ILE A 172 -34.06 11.43 2.47
N LYS A 173 -35.21 11.92 1.98
CA LYS A 173 -35.39 13.33 1.60
C LYS A 173 -35.73 14.19 2.82
N LYS A 174 -35.36 15.47 2.77
CA LYS A 174 -35.79 16.48 3.76
C LYS A 174 -37.32 16.51 3.85
N GLY A 175 -37.83 16.59 5.08
CA GLY A 175 -39.27 16.57 5.36
C GLY A 175 -39.92 15.18 5.29
N THR A 176 -39.18 14.12 4.95
CA THR A 176 -39.67 12.75 4.94
C THR A 176 -38.89 11.86 5.90
N THR A 177 -39.52 10.79 6.36
CA THR A 177 -38.88 9.72 7.17
C THR A 177 -38.69 8.42 6.39
N LYS A 178 -39.38 8.27 5.25
CA LYS A 178 -39.32 7.05 4.44
C LYS A 178 -38.05 7.01 3.60
N ALA A 179 -37.29 5.93 3.74
CA ALA A 179 -36.14 5.64 2.90
C ALA A 179 -36.59 5.20 1.50
N VAL A 180 -35.89 5.69 0.47
CA VAL A 180 -36.06 5.30 -0.93
C VAL A 180 -34.81 4.53 -1.34
N SER A 181 -34.98 3.28 -1.81
CA SER A 181 -33.86 2.51 -2.37
C SER A 181 -33.39 3.17 -3.66
N ILE A 182 -32.09 3.46 -3.73
CA ILE A 182 -31.40 3.98 -4.91
C ILE A 182 -30.80 2.81 -5.70
N ILE A 183 -30.12 1.92 -4.97
CA ILE A 183 -29.45 0.72 -5.49
C ILE A 183 -29.62 -0.40 -4.49
N SER A 184 -29.83 -1.59 -5.03
CA SER A 184 -29.62 -2.86 -4.35
C SER A 184 -28.92 -3.76 -5.34
N SER A 185 -27.71 -4.22 -5.01
CA SER A 185 -26.91 -5.06 -5.88
C SER A 185 -26.25 -6.19 -5.10
N ASP A 186 -26.48 -7.41 -5.56
CA ASP A 186 -25.78 -8.60 -5.09
C ASP A 186 -24.48 -8.76 -5.87
N LEU A 187 -23.38 -8.90 -5.14
CA LEU A 187 -22.07 -8.99 -5.75
C LEU A 187 -21.82 -10.39 -6.30
N LYS A 188 -21.29 -10.41 -7.52
CA LYS A 188 -20.86 -11.65 -8.15
C LYS A 188 -19.41 -11.94 -7.78
N LYS A 189 -19.16 -13.14 -7.29
CA LYS A 189 -17.82 -13.68 -7.10
C LYS A 189 -17.28 -14.15 -8.45
N LYS A 190 -16.12 -13.65 -8.85
CA LYS A 190 -15.42 -13.94 -10.11
C LYS A 190 -14.00 -14.40 -9.83
N GLU A 191 -13.40 -15.09 -10.79
CA GLU A 191 -11.95 -15.38 -10.74
C GLU A 191 -11.17 -14.07 -10.71
N LEU A 192 -10.04 -14.05 -9.98
CA LEU A 192 -9.20 -12.86 -9.79
C LEU A 192 -8.77 -12.24 -11.13
N THR A 193 -8.55 -13.09 -12.14
CA THR A 193 -8.19 -12.73 -13.50
C THR A 193 -9.25 -11.91 -14.23
N GLU A 194 -10.52 -12.15 -13.95
CA GLU A 194 -11.64 -11.46 -14.59
C GLU A 194 -11.82 -10.04 -14.05
N VAL A 195 -11.28 -9.77 -12.85
CA VAL A 195 -11.48 -8.50 -12.14
C VAL A 195 -10.19 -7.67 -11.98
N GLN A 196 -9.01 -8.26 -12.20
CA GLN A 196 -7.73 -7.58 -12.02
C GLN A 196 -6.71 -7.92 -13.12
N ASN A 197 -6.23 -6.88 -13.81
CA ASN A 197 -5.13 -6.98 -14.77
C ASN A 197 -3.78 -6.91 -14.05
N PHE A 198 -3.18 -8.06 -13.73
CA PHE A 198 -1.80 -8.13 -13.20
C PHE A 198 -0.76 -7.92 -14.31
N LEU A 199 0.50 -7.68 -13.90
CA LEU A 199 1.63 -7.63 -14.84
C LEU A 199 1.69 -8.91 -15.67
N THR A 200 1.75 -8.75 -16.98
CA THR A 200 2.01 -9.85 -17.92
C THR A 200 3.51 -10.00 -18.15
N VAL A 201 3.92 -11.09 -18.82
CA VAL A 201 5.31 -11.26 -19.28
C VAL A 201 5.72 -10.11 -20.20
N GLU A 202 4.80 -9.53 -20.99
CA GLU A 202 5.09 -8.38 -21.85
C GLU A 202 5.43 -7.12 -21.07
N ASP A 203 4.85 -6.94 -19.88
CA ASP A 203 5.17 -5.79 -19.01
C ASP A 203 6.60 -5.85 -18.46
N SER A 204 7.26 -7.01 -18.53
CA SER A 204 8.67 -7.17 -18.13
C SER A 204 9.66 -6.61 -19.16
N LYS A 205 9.21 -6.10 -20.31
CA LYS A 205 10.07 -5.53 -21.37
C LYS A 205 11.08 -4.51 -20.85
N ILE A 206 10.71 -3.69 -19.86
CA ILE A 206 11.63 -2.76 -19.20
C ILE A 206 12.82 -3.47 -18.58
N LEU A 207 12.57 -4.57 -17.86
CA LEU A 207 13.62 -5.37 -17.22
C LEU A 207 14.50 -6.07 -18.27
N GLN A 208 14.02 -6.20 -19.49
CA GLN A 208 14.75 -6.80 -20.60
C GLN A 208 15.56 -5.78 -21.39
N HIS A 209 15.59 -4.49 -21.01
CA HIS A 209 16.32 -3.46 -21.74
C HIS A 209 17.78 -3.30 -21.25
N PRO A 210 18.77 -3.10 -22.15
CA PRO A 210 20.17 -2.89 -21.74
C PRO A 210 20.37 -1.71 -20.78
N ALA A 211 19.61 -0.63 -20.96
CA ALA A 211 19.64 0.52 -20.05
C ALA A 211 19.24 0.15 -18.62
N PHE A 212 18.14 -0.60 -18.45
CA PHE A 212 17.73 -1.09 -17.14
C PHE A 212 18.82 -1.96 -16.50
N PHE A 213 19.46 -2.81 -17.30
CA PHE A 213 20.56 -3.64 -16.80
C PHE A 213 21.74 -2.81 -16.29
N LYS A 214 22.11 -1.73 -17.00
CA LYS A 214 23.14 -0.79 -16.55
C LYS A 214 22.76 -0.14 -15.22
N ILE A 215 21.52 0.35 -15.12
CA ILE A 215 20.99 0.95 -13.89
C ILE A 215 21.01 -0.07 -12.74
N LEU A 216 20.51 -1.29 -12.97
CA LEU A 216 20.51 -2.36 -11.97
C LEU A 216 21.92 -2.66 -11.45
N LYS A 217 22.93 -2.73 -12.33
CA LYS A 217 24.31 -2.98 -11.89
C LYS A 217 24.82 -1.90 -10.96
N ASN A 218 24.61 -0.63 -11.28
CA ASN A 218 25.12 0.48 -10.44
C ASN A 218 24.56 0.43 -9.02
N TYR A 219 23.28 0.11 -8.88
CA TYR A 219 22.62 0.03 -7.57
C TYR A 219 22.88 -1.29 -6.85
N MET A 220 23.08 -2.39 -7.58
CA MET A 220 23.40 -3.69 -6.99
C MET A 220 24.85 -3.79 -6.53
N PHE A 221 25.76 -3.08 -7.21
CA PHE A 221 27.19 -3.01 -6.91
C PHE A 221 27.61 -1.56 -6.67
N PRO A 222 27.13 -0.94 -5.57
CA PRO A 222 27.49 0.44 -5.26
C PRO A 222 29.01 0.59 -5.09
N GLU A 223 29.55 1.69 -5.59
CA GLU A 223 30.98 1.99 -5.51
C GLU A 223 31.46 2.02 -4.06
N GLY A 224 32.69 1.55 -3.82
CA GLY A 224 33.28 1.46 -2.48
C GLY A 224 32.88 0.21 -1.68
N TYR A 225 31.81 -0.50 -2.06
CA TYR A 225 31.39 -1.72 -1.36
C TYR A 225 32.04 -2.98 -1.93
N ARG A 226 32.52 -3.85 -1.04
CA ARG A 226 32.98 -5.20 -1.40
C ARG A 226 31.84 -6.20 -1.54
N SER A 227 30.71 -5.88 -0.92
CA SER A 227 29.48 -6.66 -0.93
C SER A 227 28.48 -6.09 -1.94
N ARG A 228 27.48 -6.89 -2.31
CA ARG A 228 26.43 -6.47 -3.26
C ARG A 228 25.08 -6.41 -2.57
N ALA A 229 24.15 -5.64 -3.10
CA ALA A 229 22.80 -5.58 -2.55
C ALA A 229 22.05 -6.91 -2.72
N GLU A 230 21.28 -7.32 -1.70
CA GLU A 230 20.32 -8.41 -1.89
C GLU A 230 19.18 -7.94 -2.81
N ILE A 231 18.63 -8.86 -3.61
CA ILE A 231 17.53 -8.59 -4.55
C ILE A 231 16.32 -9.45 -4.22
N THR A 232 15.15 -8.84 -4.22
CA THR A 232 13.84 -9.53 -4.24
C THR A 232 13.17 -9.30 -5.59
N LEU A 233 12.44 -10.32 -6.06
CA LEU A 233 11.84 -10.37 -7.38
C LEU A 233 10.33 -10.55 -7.25
N ASP A 234 9.56 -9.91 -8.12
CA ASP A 234 8.21 -10.38 -8.46
C ASP A 234 8.32 -11.35 -9.63
N ILE A 235 7.80 -12.57 -9.43
CA ILE A 235 7.68 -13.57 -10.48
C ILE A 235 6.25 -13.52 -11.00
N ALA A 236 6.09 -13.16 -12.28
CA ALA A 236 4.80 -13.23 -12.95
C ALA A 236 4.31 -14.68 -12.97
N GLN A 237 3.04 -14.84 -12.66
CA GLN A 237 2.32 -16.10 -12.80
C GLN A 237 1.14 -15.80 -13.70
N GLU A 238 0.92 -16.63 -14.71
CA GLU A 238 -0.31 -16.51 -15.50
C GLU A 238 -1.49 -16.57 -14.55
N SER A 239 -2.39 -15.60 -14.69
CA SER A 239 -3.67 -15.60 -13.99
C SER A 239 -3.64 -15.42 -12.46
N LEU A 240 -2.48 -15.09 -11.86
CA LEU A 240 -2.33 -14.97 -10.40
C LEU A 240 -1.53 -13.73 -9.96
N ILE A 241 -1.65 -13.39 -8.68
CA ILE A 241 -0.82 -12.34 -8.06
C ILE A 241 0.66 -12.73 -8.19
N PRO A 242 1.55 -11.82 -8.65
CA PRO A 242 2.97 -12.12 -8.73
C PRO A 242 3.55 -12.59 -7.39
N LYS A 243 4.33 -13.67 -7.43
CA LYS A 243 4.91 -14.27 -6.22
C LYS A 243 6.28 -13.66 -5.94
N LYS A 244 6.44 -13.07 -4.75
CA LYS A 244 7.73 -12.56 -4.29
C LYS A 244 8.71 -13.71 -4.05
N ARG A 245 9.88 -13.66 -4.69
CA ARG A 245 10.96 -14.65 -4.52
C ARG A 245 12.33 -13.98 -4.51
N ARG A 246 13.33 -14.67 -3.97
CA ARG A 246 14.75 -14.30 -4.12
C ARG A 246 15.54 -15.33 -4.92
N THR A 247 15.04 -16.55 -5.01
CA THR A 247 15.68 -17.68 -5.69
C THR A 247 15.17 -17.79 -7.12
N ILE A 248 16.11 -18.02 -8.05
CA ILE A 248 15.87 -18.27 -9.47
C ILE A 248 16.40 -19.64 -9.88
N VAL A 249 15.90 -20.13 -11.01
CA VAL A 249 16.46 -21.27 -11.73
C VAL A 249 17.43 -20.75 -12.79
N TYR A 250 18.59 -21.39 -12.93
CA TYR A 250 19.64 -21.05 -13.89
C TYR A 250 20.44 -22.30 -14.30
N ASP A 251 21.26 -22.23 -15.36
CA ASP A 251 22.15 -23.30 -15.84
C ASP A 251 21.53 -24.71 -15.79
N SER A 252 20.49 -24.92 -16.61
CA SER A 252 19.86 -26.23 -16.76
C SER A 252 19.25 -26.79 -15.46
N GLY A 253 18.62 -25.94 -14.65
CA GLY A 253 17.80 -26.36 -13.52
C GLY A 253 18.39 -26.12 -12.12
N ARG A 254 19.62 -25.58 -12.01
CA ARG A 254 20.22 -25.19 -10.72
C ARG A 254 19.44 -24.04 -10.09
N LYS A 255 19.42 -23.98 -8.75
CA LYS A 255 18.74 -22.93 -8.00
C LYS A 255 19.75 -22.14 -7.15
N ALA A 256 19.67 -20.82 -7.22
CA ALA A 256 20.47 -19.91 -6.38
C ALA A 256 19.72 -18.59 -6.18
N LYS A 257 20.17 -17.74 -5.26
CA LYS A 257 19.59 -16.41 -5.12
C LYS A 257 19.98 -15.56 -6.32
N PHE A 258 19.09 -14.67 -6.75
CA PHE A 258 19.32 -13.81 -7.92
C PHE A 258 20.64 -13.03 -7.82
N HIS A 259 20.91 -12.47 -6.65
CA HIS A 259 22.12 -11.69 -6.40
C HIS A 259 23.39 -12.56 -6.34
N GLU A 260 23.30 -13.86 -6.10
CA GLU A 260 24.45 -14.78 -6.15
C GLU A 260 24.84 -15.07 -7.61
N VAL A 261 23.86 -15.16 -8.50
CA VAL A 261 24.06 -15.44 -9.93
C VAL A 261 24.50 -14.20 -10.71
N LEU A 262 23.88 -13.04 -10.44
CA LEU A 262 24.25 -11.80 -11.13
C LEU A 262 25.49 -11.17 -10.46
N THR A 263 26.57 -11.03 -11.22
CA THR A 263 27.84 -10.39 -10.85
C THR A 263 28.08 -9.13 -11.69
N ASN A 264 29.04 -8.29 -11.28
CA ASN A 264 29.44 -7.08 -12.04
C ASN A 264 29.85 -7.42 -13.49
N ILE A 265 30.53 -8.55 -13.69
CA ILE A 265 30.98 -9.04 -15.01
C ILE A 265 29.91 -9.83 -15.78
N THR A 266 28.73 -10.09 -15.20
CA THR A 266 27.70 -10.87 -15.91
C THR A 266 27.29 -10.13 -17.21
N PRO A 267 27.32 -10.78 -18.37
CA PRO A 267 26.92 -10.16 -19.63
C PRO A 267 25.40 -9.97 -19.71
N PHE A 268 24.98 -8.96 -20.47
CA PHE A 268 23.56 -8.64 -20.65
C PHE A 268 22.76 -9.82 -21.22
N THR A 269 23.33 -10.57 -22.16
CA THR A 269 22.70 -11.76 -22.76
C THR A 269 22.31 -12.80 -21.70
N ARG A 270 23.18 -13.04 -20.72
CA ARG A 270 22.91 -13.96 -19.62
C ARG A 270 21.84 -13.43 -18.66
N TYR A 271 21.91 -12.14 -18.32
CA TYR A 271 20.87 -11.48 -17.53
C TYR A 271 19.49 -11.59 -18.21
N LEU A 272 19.42 -11.29 -19.50
CA LEU A 272 18.18 -11.36 -20.29
C LEU A 272 17.58 -12.78 -20.29
N GLN A 273 18.43 -13.80 -20.44
CA GLN A 273 18.02 -15.20 -20.33
C GLN A 273 17.37 -15.49 -18.97
N ILE A 274 18.00 -15.06 -17.87
CA ILE A 274 17.48 -15.26 -16.51
C ILE A 274 16.10 -14.60 -16.33
N ILE A 275 15.94 -13.36 -16.81
CA ILE A 275 14.67 -12.61 -16.70
C ILE A 275 13.54 -13.38 -17.40
N LYS A 276 13.80 -13.87 -18.62
CA LYS A 276 12.82 -14.62 -19.42
C LYS A 276 12.50 -15.99 -18.83
N GLU A 277 13.50 -16.80 -18.53
CA GLU A 277 13.30 -18.18 -18.03
C GLU A 277 12.58 -18.24 -16.69
N ASN A 278 12.71 -17.19 -15.88
CA ASN A 278 12.09 -17.12 -14.56
C ASN A 278 10.80 -16.27 -14.53
N ASN A 279 10.34 -15.73 -15.67
CA ASN A 279 9.19 -14.83 -15.74
C ASN A 279 9.27 -13.66 -14.73
N ILE A 280 10.44 -13.04 -14.61
CA ILE A 280 10.63 -11.94 -13.65
C ILE A 280 9.92 -10.69 -14.18
N SER A 281 9.00 -10.13 -13.39
CA SER A 281 8.20 -8.95 -13.75
C SER A 281 8.45 -7.74 -12.86
N GLY A 282 9.14 -7.93 -11.73
CA GLY A 282 9.55 -6.84 -10.85
C GLY A 282 10.86 -7.12 -10.13
N ILE A 283 11.64 -6.07 -9.86
CA ILE A 283 12.93 -6.14 -9.14
C ILE A 283 12.94 -5.08 -8.04
N TYR A 284 13.34 -5.51 -6.85
CA TYR A 284 13.47 -4.67 -5.68
C TYR A 284 14.87 -4.82 -5.09
N LEU A 285 15.48 -3.68 -4.80
CA LEU A 285 16.78 -3.59 -4.16
C LEU A 285 16.60 -3.61 -2.64
N SER A 286 17.37 -4.44 -1.96
CA SER A 286 17.46 -4.44 -0.51
C SER A 286 18.32 -3.28 -0.02
N VAL A 287 17.96 -2.75 1.15
CA VAL A 287 18.80 -1.80 1.89
C VAL A 287 20.05 -2.47 2.49
N ARG A 288 20.07 -3.80 2.49
CA ARG A 288 21.08 -4.69 3.08
C ARG A 288 21.92 -5.35 2.00
N SER A 289 23.21 -5.42 2.24
CA SER A 289 24.15 -6.17 1.40
C SER A 289 24.24 -7.65 1.77
N THR A 290 24.95 -8.44 0.95
CA THR A 290 25.23 -9.86 1.22
C THR A 290 26.13 -10.12 2.43
N ASN A 291 26.74 -9.10 3.03
CA ASN A 291 27.57 -9.21 4.24
C ASN A 291 27.01 -8.42 5.43
N GLU A 292 25.70 -8.14 5.45
CA GLU A 292 25.01 -7.43 6.55
C GLU A 292 25.30 -5.93 6.68
N GLU A 293 25.92 -5.30 5.67
CA GLU A 293 26.12 -3.86 5.64
C GLU A 293 24.85 -3.12 5.20
N ILE A 294 24.67 -1.90 5.72
CA ILE A 294 23.62 -0.98 5.28
C ILE A 294 24.13 -0.24 4.05
N LEU A 295 23.48 -0.47 2.91
CA LEU A 295 23.78 0.21 1.66
C LEU A 295 22.92 1.46 1.48
N TYR A 296 21.68 1.41 1.98
CA TYR A 296 20.70 2.46 1.76
C TYR A 296 19.90 2.78 3.03
N LEU A 297 19.58 4.06 3.22
CA LEU A 297 18.51 4.48 4.11
C LEU A 297 17.26 4.72 3.29
N VAL A 298 16.12 4.15 3.67
CA VAL A 298 14.86 4.31 2.91
C VAL A 298 13.70 4.67 3.83
N ILE A 299 12.93 5.66 3.37
CA ILE A 299 11.60 6.00 3.87
C ILE A 299 10.61 5.73 2.73
N ASP A 300 9.59 4.93 3.01
CA ASP A 300 8.46 4.74 2.11
C ASP A 300 7.27 5.58 2.60
N ILE A 301 6.77 6.47 1.75
CA ILE A 301 5.61 7.31 2.07
C ILE A 301 4.39 6.73 1.39
N ASP A 302 3.61 6.00 2.17
CA ASP A 302 2.44 5.26 1.72
C ASP A 302 1.17 6.10 1.86
N VAL A 303 0.60 6.47 0.72
CA VAL A 303 -0.66 7.20 0.67
C VAL A 303 -1.82 6.22 0.49
N PRO A 304 -2.79 6.17 1.43
CA PRO A 304 -3.89 5.23 1.34
C PRO A 304 -4.80 5.59 0.16
N SER A 305 -5.35 4.57 -0.50
CA SER A 305 -6.17 4.72 -1.71
C SER A 305 -7.35 5.68 -1.51
N VAL A 306 -7.97 5.62 -0.34
CA VAL A 306 -9.09 6.47 0.08
C VAL A 306 -8.76 7.96 -0.03
N PHE A 307 -7.51 8.36 0.24
CA PHE A 307 -7.13 9.78 0.23
C PHE A 307 -7.26 10.36 -1.18
N PHE A 308 -6.80 9.60 -2.19
CA PHE A 308 -6.97 9.91 -3.62
C PHE A 308 -8.43 9.81 -4.12
N LYS A 309 -9.34 9.22 -3.33
CA LYS A 309 -10.79 9.20 -3.63
C LYS A 309 -11.52 10.38 -2.99
N MET A 310 -11.07 10.83 -1.81
CA MET A 310 -11.66 11.97 -1.10
C MET A 310 -11.25 13.32 -1.68
N PHE A 311 -10.03 13.41 -2.23
CA PHE A 311 -9.42 14.65 -2.70
C PHE A 311 -8.95 14.56 -4.16
N PRO A 312 -8.87 15.69 -4.88
CA PRO A 312 -8.22 15.74 -6.19
C PRO A 312 -6.78 15.20 -6.12
N LYS A 313 -6.39 14.40 -7.12
CA LYS A 313 -5.08 13.71 -7.11
C LYS A 313 -3.90 14.68 -6.98
N GLN A 314 -3.97 15.84 -7.64
CA GLN A 314 -2.94 16.87 -7.55
C GLN A 314 -2.79 17.40 -6.13
N ILE A 315 -3.90 17.65 -5.41
CA ILE A 315 -3.87 18.14 -4.03
C ILE A 315 -3.22 17.12 -3.09
N VAL A 316 -3.51 15.83 -3.30
CA VAL A 316 -2.85 14.76 -2.53
C VAL A 316 -1.37 14.70 -2.83
N TRP A 317 -0.99 14.82 -4.11
CA TRP A 317 0.40 14.84 -4.54
C TRP A 317 1.16 16.03 -3.94
N ASP A 318 0.59 17.23 -3.98
CA ASP A 318 1.16 18.43 -3.36
C ASP A 318 1.42 18.22 -1.86
N LEU A 319 0.49 17.58 -1.14
CA LEU A 319 0.68 17.26 0.28
C LEU A 319 1.88 16.32 0.50
N VAL A 320 2.04 15.29 -0.33
CA VAL A 320 3.17 14.35 -0.25
C VAL A 320 4.50 15.06 -0.55
N LEU A 321 4.53 15.90 -1.58
CA LEU A 321 5.74 16.66 -1.92
C LEU A 321 6.07 17.72 -0.86
N ASN A 322 5.07 18.38 -0.27
CA ASN A 322 5.27 19.32 0.84
C ASN A 322 5.92 18.65 2.06
N PHE A 323 5.67 17.35 2.27
CA PHE A 323 6.38 16.59 3.30
C PHE A 323 7.86 16.42 2.95
N ALA A 324 8.19 16.03 1.72
CA ALA A 324 9.57 15.90 1.27
C ALA A 324 10.33 17.24 1.33
N ASP A 325 9.68 18.34 0.88
CA ASP A 325 10.23 19.70 0.96
C ASP A 325 10.49 20.12 2.42
N ALA A 326 9.60 19.75 3.36
CA ALA A 326 9.77 20.01 4.80
C ALA A 326 10.85 19.14 5.47
N LEU A 327 11.09 17.93 4.96
CA LEU A 327 12.12 17.02 5.46
C LEU A 327 13.54 17.55 5.18
N LYS A 328 13.73 18.18 4.01
CA LYS A 328 15.03 18.69 3.55
C LYS A 328 15.79 19.55 4.56
N PRO A 329 15.23 20.65 5.11
CA PRO A 329 15.94 21.48 6.08
C PRO A 329 16.21 20.75 7.40
N ILE A 330 15.39 19.76 7.78
CA ILE A 330 15.58 18.97 9.00
C ILE A 330 16.77 18.04 8.85
N VAL A 331 16.84 17.28 7.75
CA VAL A 331 17.95 16.33 7.52
C VAL A 331 19.28 17.07 7.29
N SER A 332 19.25 18.20 6.58
CA SER A 332 20.43 19.04 6.39
C SER A 332 20.96 19.59 7.72
N ARG A 333 20.09 20.01 8.64
CA ARG A 333 20.50 20.46 9.98
C ARG A 333 21.13 19.34 10.82
N LEU A 334 20.73 18.10 10.58
CA LEU A 334 21.31 16.91 11.22
C LEU A 334 22.61 16.45 10.56
N GLY A 335 23.10 17.17 9.54
CA GLY A 335 24.32 16.82 8.82
C GLY A 335 24.17 15.64 7.86
N LEU A 336 22.94 15.20 7.57
CA LEU A 336 22.72 14.17 6.56
C LEU A 336 22.83 14.79 5.14
N PRO A 337 23.38 14.02 4.18
CA PRO A 337 23.43 14.47 2.79
C PRO A 337 22.01 14.64 2.22
N ALA A 338 21.95 15.27 1.05
CA ALA A 338 20.70 15.34 0.30
C ALA A 338 20.23 13.92 -0.06
N PHE A 339 18.92 13.76 -0.23
CA PHE A 339 18.30 12.47 -0.54
C PHE A 339 17.73 12.44 -1.94
N LYS A 340 17.61 11.24 -2.49
CA LYS A 340 16.90 11.00 -3.73
C LYS A 340 15.42 10.75 -3.43
N ILE A 341 14.57 11.20 -4.35
CA ILE A 341 13.13 10.99 -4.28
C ILE A 341 12.69 10.26 -5.53
N ASN A 342 12.05 9.11 -5.37
CA ASN A 342 11.46 8.35 -6.46
C ASN A 342 9.95 8.25 -6.26
N TYR A 343 9.18 8.34 -7.35
CA TYR A 343 7.81 7.87 -7.35
C TYR A 343 7.82 6.34 -7.21
N SER A 344 6.96 5.77 -6.34
CA SER A 344 7.00 4.34 -6.03
C SER A 344 6.48 3.42 -7.16
N GLY A 345 5.95 4.02 -8.23
CA GLY A 345 5.20 3.31 -9.27
C GLY A 345 3.71 3.17 -8.94
N SER A 346 3.23 3.62 -7.78
CA SER A 346 1.83 3.46 -7.37
C SER A 346 1.17 4.76 -6.89
N LYS A 347 1.35 5.13 -5.61
CA LYS A 347 0.63 6.25 -4.97
C LYS A 347 1.53 7.13 -4.10
N GLY A 348 2.70 6.61 -3.76
CA GLY A 348 3.62 7.18 -2.80
C GLY A 348 4.95 7.57 -3.41
N ILE A 349 5.88 7.92 -2.53
CA ILE A 349 7.27 8.18 -2.89
C ILE A 349 8.21 7.38 -2.00
N HIS A 350 9.33 6.97 -2.56
CA HIS A 350 10.48 6.50 -1.80
C HIS A 350 11.47 7.65 -1.65
N ILE A 351 11.87 7.93 -0.42
CA ILE A 351 12.97 8.84 -0.11
C ILE A 351 14.14 7.99 0.35
N TYR A 352 15.31 8.16 -0.27
CA TYR A 352 16.45 7.34 0.09
C TYR A 352 17.80 8.03 -0.02
N TRP A 353 18.75 7.51 0.76
CA TRP A 353 20.17 7.87 0.73
C TRP A 353 20.97 6.63 0.37
N ALA A 354 21.91 6.77 -0.56
CA ALA A 354 23.01 5.82 -0.68
C ALA A 354 24.04 6.15 0.41
N LEU A 355 24.52 5.12 1.11
CA LEU A 355 25.53 5.29 2.13
C LEU A 355 26.90 4.98 1.55
N GLU A 356 27.95 5.56 2.15
CA GLU A 356 29.32 5.13 1.93
C GLU A 356 29.64 3.90 2.81
N PRO A 357 30.63 3.08 2.43
CA PRO A 357 31.09 1.98 3.28
C PRO A 357 31.42 2.47 4.68
N GLN A 358 30.92 1.76 5.70
CA GLN A 358 31.13 2.11 7.12
C GLN A 358 30.57 3.49 7.54
N ALA A 359 29.70 4.13 6.74
CA ALA A 359 29.05 5.39 7.12
C ALA A 359 28.27 5.30 8.44
N ILE A 360 27.89 4.10 8.84
CA ILE A 360 27.33 3.81 10.17
C ILE A 360 28.28 2.85 10.87
N SER A 361 29.09 3.41 11.76
CA SER A 361 30.05 2.67 12.58
C SER A 361 29.89 3.08 14.04
N ASP A 362 29.98 2.08 14.91
CA ASP A 362 29.95 2.29 16.36
C ASP A 362 31.37 2.56 16.86
N PHE A 363 31.76 3.83 16.90
CA PHE A 363 33.05 4.24 17.48
C PHE A 363 32.97 4.46 19.01
N GLU A 364 31.76 4.62 19.55
CA GLU A 364 31.51 4.87 20.96
C GLU A 364 30.42 3.92 21.47
N LYS A 365 30.75 3.04 22.44
CA LYS A 365 29.82 2.11 23.11
C LYS A 365 28.56 2.75 23.73
N ARG A 366 28.39 4.08 23.59
CA ARG A 366 27.25 4.88 23.99
C ARG A 366 26.97 5.94 22.91
N VAL A 367 26.03 5.66 22.01
CA VAL A 367 25.48 6.71 21.14
C VAL A 367 24.37 7.42 21.92
N ASN A 368 24.60 8.68 22.29
CA ASN A 368 23.48 9.58 22.56
C ASN A 368 22.75 9.74 21.22
N LEU A 369 21.54 9.18 21.09
CA LEU A 369 20.63 9.60 20.03
C LEU A 369 20.66 11.13 20.01
N PRO A 370 20.82 11.78 18.85
CA PRO A 370 20.93 13.23 18.79
C PRO A 370 19.84 13.86 19.65
N GLU A 371 20.13 15.01 20.27
CA GLU A 371 19.19 15.82 21.06
C GLU A 371 17.99 16.35 20.23
N LEU A 372 17.43 15.54 19.34
CA LEU A 372 16.03 15.53 18.94
C LEU A 372 15.09 15.32 20.15
N SER A 373 15.66 15.02 21.32
CA SER A 373 15.04 14.97 22.64
C SER A 373 14.61 16.36 23.15
N SER A 374 13.80 17.10 22.39
CA SER A 374 12.80 17.89 23.10
C SER A 374 11.75 16.88 23.58
N SER A 375 11.76 16.58 24.88
CA SER A 375 10.76 15.75 25.58
C SER A 375 9.30 16.20 25.33
N SER A 376 9.12 17.35 24.69
CA SER A 376 7.86 17.95 24.27
C SER A 376 7.25 17.43 22.96
N ILE A 377 7.97 16.69 22.09
CA ILE A 377 7.38 16.16 20.83
C ILE A 377 6.49 14.95 21.14
N PRO A 378 5.15 15.03 20.93
CA PRO A 378 4.26 13.90 21.17
C PRO A 378 4.58 12.73 20.23
N GLY A 379 4.70 11.51 20.78
CA GLY A 379 5.08 10.30 20.03
C GLY A 379 6.57 9.96 20.07
N MET A 380 7.44 10.89 20.48
CA MET A 380 8.87 10.56 20.70
C MET A 380 9.02 9.53 21.83
N ARG A 381 8.19 9.63 22.87
CA ARG A 381 8.09 8.67 23.98
C ARG A 381 7.57 7.28 23.57
N THR A 382 6.89 7.17 22.43
CA THR A 382 6.36 5.90 21.92
C THR A 382 7.35 5.19 21.00
N LEU A 383 8.46 5.85 20.63
CA LEU A 383 9.57 5.17 20.00
C LEU A 383 10.13 4.13 20.98
N LYS A 384 10.41 2.95 20.46
CA LYS A 384 10.94 1.87 21.27
C LYS A 384 12.30 2.30 21.81
N ARG A 385 12.44 2.35 23.14
CA ARG A 385 13.75 2.54 23.78
C ARG A 385 14.55 1.27 23.51
N GLU A 386 15.44 1.34 22.55
CA GLU A 386 16.35 0.24 22.24
C GLU A 386 17.32 0.05 23.42
N LYS A 387 17.53 -1.21 23.82
CA LYS A 387 18.51 -1.53 24.88
C LYS A 387 19.90 -1.13 24.37
N ILE A 388 20.84 -0.82 25.25
CA ILE A 388 22.23 -0.51 24.86
C ILE A 388 22.82 -1.63 23.97
N SER A 389 22.44 -2.89 24.21
CA SER A 389 22.83 -4.05 23.39
C SER A 389 22.24 -4.06 21.96
N SER A 390 21.20 -3.27 21.69
CA SER A 390 20.58 -3.10 20.36
C SER A 390 21.39 -2.16 19.46
N ILE A 391 22.32 -1.38 20.00
CA ILE A 391 23.19 -0.46 19.23
C ILE A 391 24.11 -1.27 18.28
N ASN A 392 24.42 -2.52 18.64
CA ASN A 392 25.10 -3.48 17.76
C ASN A 392 24.31 -3.85 16.50
N ASP A 393 23.02 -3.49 16.40
CA ASP A 393 22.17 -3.73 15.24
C ASP A 393 21.93 -2.40 14.51
N ALA A 394 22.80 -2.11 13.54
CA ALA A 394 22.75 -0.87 12.75
C ALA A 394 21.39 -0.65 12.06
N PHE A 395 20.67 -1.72 11.70
CA PHE A 395 19.35 -1.62 11.07
C PHE A 395 18.28 -1.14 12.04
N LYS A 396 18.32 -1.59 13.31
CA LYS A 396 17.42 -1.07 14.36
C LYS A 396 17.74 0.37 14.71
N PHE A 397 19.03 0.70 14.81
CA PHE A 397 19.47 2.07 15.07
C PHE A 397 18.97 3.04 13.99
N THR A 398 19.28 2.76 12.72
CA THR A 398 18.86 3.61 11.60
C THR A 398 17.36 3.73 11.46
N LYS A 399 16.62 2.63 11.69
CA LYS A 399 15.15 2.68 11.72
C LYS A 399 14.66 3.68 12.77
N THR A 400 15.21 3.63 13.98
CA THR A 400 14.81 4.51 15.09
C THR A 400 15.18 5.95 14.81
N LEU A 401 16.37 6.19 14.24
CA LEU A 401 16.83 7.51 13.80
C LEU A 401 15.87 8.09 12.76
N LEU A 402 15.53 7.35 11.70
CA LEU A 402 14.59 7.80 10.68
C LEU A 402 13.22 8.10 11.29
N GLN A 403 12.70 7.25 12.20
CA GLN A 403 11.43 7.52 12.89
C GLN A 403 11.47 8.82 13.71
N ALA A 404 12.58 9.10 14.39
CA ALA A 404 12.75 10.33 15.14
C ALA A 404 12.78 11.57 14.22
N ILE A 405 13.51 11.49 13.09
CA ILE A 405 13.55 12.54 12.07
C ILE A 405 12.16 12.80 11.48
N LEU A 406 11.43 11.73 11.15
CA LEU A 406 10.08 11.81 10.61
C LEU A 406 9.11 12.46 11.61
N LEU A 407 9.12 12.05 12.87
CA LEU A 407 8.32 12.69 13.91
C LEU A 407 8.69 14.17 14.06
N HIS A 408 9.98 14.49 14.14
CA HIS A 408 10.43 15.87 14.23
C HIS A 408 9.92 16.70 13.03
N THR A 409 10.01 16.15 11.82
CA THR A 409 9.49 16.79 10.59
C THR A 409 7.98 17.02 10.66
N VAL A 410 7.22 16.02 11.12
CA VAL A 410 5.76 16.12 11.27
C VAL A 410 5.36 17.22 12.27
N TYR A 411 6.11 17.42 13.35
CA TYR A 411 5.78 18.40 14.40
C TYR A 411 6.42 19.78 14.20
N GLN A 412 7.58 19.86 13.56
CA GLN A 412 8.38 21.10 13.50
C GLN A 412 8.74 21.52 12.07
N GLY A 413 8.60 20.63 11.08
CA GLY A 413 9.01 20.86 9.69
C GLY A 413 8.15 21.85 8.89
N LYS A 414 7.14 22.47 9.51
CA LYS A 414 6.21 23.42 8.86
C LYS A 414 5.60 22.87 7.56
N ILE A 415 5.19 21.59 7.55
CA ILE A 415 4.56 20.96 6.39
C ILE A 415 3.28 21.72 6.03
N LYS A 416 3.21 22.24 4.81
CA LYS A 416 2.03 22.93 4.29
C LYS A 416 0.95 21.92 3.94
N ILE A 417 -0.17 21.95 4.67
CA ILE A 417 -1.35 21.15 4.33
C ILE A 417 -2.20 21.96 3.33
N PRO A 418 -2.58 21.39 2.17
CA PRO A 418 -3.49 22.06 1.24
C PRO A 418 -4.82 22.46 1.89
N GLN A 419 -5.32 23.64 1.51
CA GLN A 419 -6.49 24.26 2.15
C GLN A 419 -7.76 23.38 2.06
N ASP A 420 -7.97 22.69 0.93
CA ASP A 420 -9.10 21.78 0.75
C ASP A 420 -9.11 20.66 1.79
N ILE A 421 -7.92 20.14 2.14
CA ILE A 421 -7.77 19.08 3.16
C ILE A 421 -8.07 19.66 4.55
N ILE A 422 -7.54 20.84 4.87
CA ILE A 422 -7.82 21.54 6.13
C ILE A 422 -9.32 21.78 6.29
N GLN A 423 -9.97 22.36 5.27
CA GLN A 423 -11.38 22.72 5.32
C GLN A 423 -12.28 21.50 5.50
N LYS A 424 -11.95 20.41 4.81
CA LYS A 424 -12.75 19.19 4.75
C LYS A 424 -12.55 18.24 5.93
N LEU A 425 -11.31 18.01 6.37
CA LEU A 425 -11.06 17.13 7.52
C LEU A 425 -11.01 17.89 8.85
N LYS A 426 -10.97 19.22 8.82
CA LYS A 426 -10.72 20.07 10.00
C LYS A 426 -9.43 19.65 10.71
N VAL A 427 -8.39 19.43 9.91
CA VAL A 427 -7.04 19.11 10.36
C VAL A 427 -6.25 20.41 10.46
N TYR A 428 -5.66 20.64 11.63
CA TYR A 428 -4.93 21.87 11.93
C TYR A 428 -3.44 21.63 12.10
N HIS A 429 -3.02 20.36 12.15
CA HIS A 429 -1.62 19.99 12.31
C HIS A 429 -1.26 18.73 11.50
N PRO A 430 -0.07 18.67 10.86
CA PRO A 430 0.35 17.53 10.02
C PRO A 430 0.28 16.16 10.68
N TYR A 431 0.55 16.05 11.99
CA TYR A 431 0.42 14.80 12.75
C TYR A 431 -0.95 14.13 12.60
N GLN A 432 -2.02 14.88 12.32
CA GLN A 432 -3.36 14.31 12.15
C GLN A 432 -3.51 13.54 10.84
N ILE A 433 -2.56 13.65 9.91
CA ILE A 433 -2.54 12.96 8.63
C ILE A 433 -1.33 12.03 8.55
N PHE A 434 -0.14 12.53 8.87
CA PHE A 434 1.10 11.75 8.76
C PHE A 434 1.35 10.94 10.03
N ARG A 435 1.52 9.63 9.87
CA ARG A 435 1.72 8.67 10.97
C ARG A 435 2.87 7.74 10.67
N LEU A 436 3.66 7.39 11.69
CA LEU A 436 4.65 6.33 11.55
C LEU A 436 3.96 4.99 11.33
N SER A 437 4.50 4.19 10.41
CA SER A 437 4.04 2.81 10.20
C SER A 437 4.57 1.87 11.30
N PRO A 438 3.79 0.84 11.71
CA PRO A 438 2.41 0.58 11.30
C PRO A 438 1.41 1.45 12.08
N ASP A 439 0.46 2.08 11.36
CA ASP A 439 -0.77 2.58 11.95
C ASP A 439 -1.94 1.86 11.27
N SER A 440 -2.48 0.87 11.97
CA SER A 440 -3.57 0.04 11.45
C SER A 440 -4.96 0.59 11.76
N LYS A 441 -5.08 1.68 12.54
CA LYS A 441 -6.38 2.13 13.07
C LYS A 441 -7.05 3.18 12.19
N ASN A 442 -6.30 4.10 11.62
CA ASN A 442 -6.85 5.20 10.83
C ASN A 442 -6.67 4.94 9.33
N CYS A 443 -7.79 4.82 8.62
CA CYS A 443 -7.80 4.48 7.19
C CYS A 443 -7.29 5.59 6.28
N ILE A 444 -7.27 6.85 6.74
CA ILE A 444 -6.88 8.00 5.92
C ILE A 444 -5.51 8.58 6.31
N SER A 445 -4.78 7.93 7.23
CA SER A 445 -3.40 8.30 7.58
C SER A 445 -2.44 8.04 6.42
N ILE A 446 -1.61 9.02 6.08
CA ILE A 446 -0.43 8.80 5.23
C ILE A 446 0.64 8.18 6.11
N LEU A 447 1.08 6.98 5.75
CA LEU A 447 2.04 6.22 6.54
C LEU A 447 3.47 6.58 6.13
N LEU A 448 4.27 6.90 7.14
CA LEU A 448 5.71 7.12 7.04
C LEU A 448 6.38 5.84 7.48
N ASP A 449 6.73 4.99 6.51
CA ASP A 449 7.26 3.66 6.77
C ASP A 449 8.79 3.61 6.69
N THR A 450 9.39 3.12 7.78
CA THR A 450 10.82 2.82 7.91
C THR A 450 11.07 1.35 8.20
N SER A 451 10.02 0.52 8.13
CA SER A 451 10.11 -0.95 8.22
C SER A 451 11.10 -1.50 7.19
N SER A 452 11.27 -0.76 6.10
CA SER A 452 12.23 -1.09 5.05
C SER A 452 13.67 -1.21 5.55
N GLN A 453 14.04 -0.59 6.66
CA GLN A 453 15.39 -0.71 7.21
C GLN A 453 15.72 -2.09 7.76
N ALA A 454 14.79 -2.83 8.35
CA ALA A 454 15.15 -4.11 9.00
C ALA A 454 15.08 -5.32 8.06
N LYS A 455 14.20 -5.28 7.04
CA LYS A 455 13.93 -6.39 6.10
C LYS A 455 13.44 -5.90 4.72
N GLY A 456 13.53 -4.60 4.48
CA GLY A 456 12.88 -3.97 3.35
C GLY A 456 13.62 -4.08 2.06
N VAL A 457 12.82 -3.86 1.03
CA VAL A 457 13.29 -3.66 -0.32
C VAL A 457 12.54 -2.47 -0.88
N PHE A 458 13.19 -1.69 -1.71
CA PHE A 458 12.54 -0.61 -2.46
C PHE A 458 12.61 -0.93 -3.94
N ARG A 459 11.63 -0.43 -4.69
CA ARG A 459 11.53 -0.71 -6.12
C ARG A 459 12.60 0.05 -6.87
N LEU A 460 13.43 -0.66 -7.62
CA LEU A 460 14.51 -0.07 -8.41
C LEU A 460 14.05 0.10 -9.85
N PHE A 461 13.46 1.26 -10.16
CA PHE A 461 13.00 1.65 -11.50
C PHE A 461 12.21 0.57 -12.24
N SER A 462 11.52 -0.26 -11.47
CA SER A 462 10.87 -1.48 -11.94
C SER A 462 9.37 -1.25 -12.03
N PRO A 463 8.64 -2.03 -12.84
CA PRO A 463 7.18 -1.98 -12.87
C PRO A 463 6.57 -2.37 -11.52
N HIS A 464 5.45 -1.74 -11.17
CA HIS A 464 4.64 -2.08 -10.01
C HIS A 464 3.49 -3.03 -10.41
N PRO A 465 3.29 -4.15 -9.69
CA PRO A 465 2.43 -5.25 -10.11
C PRO A 465 0.98 -4.89 -10.35
N SER A 466 0.43 -3.97 -9.56
CA SER A 466 -0.99 -3.61 -9.63
C SER A 466 -1.30 -2.37 -10.46
N SER A 467 -0.32 -1.48 -10.65
CA SER A 467 -0.54 -0.19 -11.32
C SER A 467 0.02 -0.19 -12.74
N ARG A 468 0.87 -1.18 -13.08
CA ARG A 468 1.60 -1.28 -14.35
C ARG A 468 2.37 0.00 -14.69
N ARG A 469 2.81 0.73 -13.66
CA ARG A 469 3.66 1.90 -13.76
C ARG A 469 5.01 1.63 -13.13
N VAL A 470 6.00 2.32 -13.64
CA VAL A 470 7.40 2.18 -13.28
C VAL A 470 7.72 3.15 -12.15
N SER A 471 8.56 2.74 -11.21
CA SER A 471 9.15 3.69 -10.27
C SER A 471 10.09 4.63 -11.05
N ILE A 472 9.90 5.94 -10.95
CA ILE A 472 10.74 6.91 -11.68
C ILE A 472 11.37 7.91 -10.72
N PRO A 473 12.58 8.40 -11.02
CA PRO A 473 13.23 9.44 -10.23
C PRO A 473 12.47 10.77 -10.37
N LEU A 474 12.28 11.46 -9.26
CA LEU A 474 11.62 12.77 -9.20
C LEU A 474 12.60 13.92 -9.00
N SER A 475 13.83 13.61 -8.57
CA SER A 475 14.95 14.53 -8.39
C SER A 475 16.10 14.16 -9.32
N ASN A 476 16.85 15.14 -9.82
CA ASN A 476 18.08 14.89 -10.57
C ASN A 476 19.26 14.60 -9.62
N PHE A 477 20.29 13.91 -10.11
CA PHE A 477 21.56 13.64 -9.41
C PHE A 477 22.29 14.91 -8.97
N ASN A 478 22.19 15.99 -9.76
CA ASN A 478 22.83 17.27 -9.45
C ASN A 478 22.00 18.15 -8.49
N THR A 479 20.74 17.79 -8.24
CA THR A 479 19.80 18.58 -7.42
C THR A 479 19.07 17.67 -6.43
N GLU A 480 19.82 16.81 -5.75
CA GLU A 480 19.28 15.92 -4.72
C GLU A 480 18.42 16.70 -3.70
N GLY A 481 17.32 16.10 -3.28
CA GLY A 481 16.34 16.71 -2.40
C GLY A 481 15.50 17.83 -3.03
N VAL A 482 15.54 18.02 -4.36
CA VAL A 482 14.63 18.93 -5.08
C VAL A 482 13.85 18.14 -6.12
N VAL A 483 12.52 18.20 -6.01
CA VAL A 483 11.62 17.64 -7.03
C VAL A 483 11.70 18.51 -8.28
N LEU A 484 11.91 17.88 -9.44
CA LEU A 484 11.91 18.55 -10.73
C LEU A 484 10.55 19.20 -10.98
N GLU A 485 10.55 20.43 -11.50
CA GLU A 485 9.33 21.24 -11.65
C GLU A 485 8.25 20.52 -12.46
N LYS A 486 8.63 19.82 -13.54
CA LYS A 486 7.69 19.03 -14.35
C LYS A 486 6.93 17.96 -13.54
N TYR A 487 7.54 17.43 -12.47
CA TYR A 487 6.97 16.39 -11.61
C TYR A 487 6.22 16.92 -10.39
N ARG A 488 6.19 18.24 -10.19
CA ARG A 488 5.18 18.84 -9.30
C ARG A 488 3.78 18.61 -9.86
N ASN A 489 3.62 18.50 -11.17
CA ASN A 489 2.36 18.06 -11.78
C ASN A 489 2.25 16.52 -11.76
N TYR A 490 1.25 16.01 -11.04
CA TYR A 490 1.06 14.56 -10.88
C TYR A 490 0.71 13.85 -12.19
N GLN A 491 0.02 14.51 -13.12
CA GLN A 491 -0.32 13.90 -14.40
C GLN A 491 0.92 13.62 -15.24
N ASN A 492 1.93 14.50 -15.17
CA ASN A 492 3.22 14.26 -15.82
C ASN A 492 3.92 13.05 -15.21
N VAL A 493 3.92 12.92 -13.87
CA VAL A 493 4.47 11.72 -13.18
C VAL A 493 3.76 10.46 -13.66
N LEU A 494 2.42 10.47 -13.72
CA LEU A 494 1.63 9.31 -14.15
C LEU A 494 1.87 8.93 -15.61
N ASN A 495 2.13 9.91 -16.48
CA ASN A 495 2.42 9.71 -17.89
C ASN A 495 3.85 9.19 -18.07
N ASP A 496 4.86 9.85 -17.52
CA ASP A 496 6.26 9.46 -17.66
C ASP A 496 6.54 8.09 -17.01
N ALA A 497 5.77 7.71 -15.98
CA ALA A 497 5.89 6.41 -15.33
C ALA A 497 5.23 5.25 -16.09
N LYS A 498 4.61 5.47 -17.25
CA LYS A 498 4.07 4.39 -18.07
C LYS A 498 5.19 3.54 -18.65
N ILE A 499 4.96 2.24 -18.80
CA ILE A 499 6.01 1.29 -19.25
C ILE A 499 6.52 1.70 -20.64
N GLU A 500 5.62 2.01 -21.55
CA GLU A 500 5.92 2.48 -22.91
C GLU A 500 6.79 3.74 -22.92
N ASN A 501 6.48 4.74 -22.08
CA ASN A 501 7.19 6.00 -22.06
C ASN A 501 8.59 5.87 -21.45
N VAL A 502 8.77 4.99 -20.45
CA VAL A 502 10.10 4.69 -19.90
C VAL A 502 10.95 3.94 -20.92
N LEU A 503 10.36 3.01 -21.69
CA LEU A 503 11.07 2.33 -22.78
C LEU A 503 11.53 3.31 -23.85
N GLU A 504 10.68 4.25 -24.27
CA GLU A 504 11.07 5.29 -25.23
C GLU A 504 12.25 6.16 -24.73
N GLN A 505 12.28 6.48 -23.44
CA GLN A 505 13.41 7.20 -22.82
C GLN A 505 14.70 6.36 -22.84
N PHE A 506 14.58 5.06 -22.56
CA PHE A 506 15.71 4.14 -22.62
C PHE A 506 16.25 3.96 -24.05
N GLU A 507 15.39 3.96 -25.07
CA GLU A 507 15.78 3.90 -26.48
C GLU A 507 16.53 5.16 -26.93
N LYS A 508 16.15 6.33 -26.40
CA LYS A 508 16.87 7.60 -26.60
C LYS A 508 18.16 7.72 -25.77
N ASN A 509 18.51 6.70 -24.99
CA ASN A 509 19.62 6.70 -24.02
C ASN A 509 19.55 7.84 -22.98
N GLU A 510 18.36 8.36 -22.68
CA GLU A 510 18.14 9.40 -21.67
C GLU A 510 18.06 8.78 -20.27
N ILE A 511 19.13 8.10 -19.85
CA ILE A 511 19.14 7.30 -18.61
C ILE A 511 19.79 8.02 -17.42
N ASP A 512 20.31 9.23 -17.62
CA ASP A 512 21.04 9.98 -16.59
C ASP A 512 20.16 10.34 -15.39
N LEU A 513 18.85 10.48 -15.58
CA LEU A 513 17.93 10.67 -14.45
C LEU A 513 17.83 9.42 -13.55
N TYR A 514 18.19 8.24 -14.08
CA TYR A 514 18.08 6.93 -13.42
C TYR A 514 19.41 6.38 -12.88
N LEU A 515 20.56 6.95 -13.28
CA LEU A 515 21.92 6.47 -12.96
C LEU A 515 22.60 7.32 -11.90
#